data_AF-A0A519SSP9-F1
#
_entry.id   AF-A0A519SSP9-F1
#
_cell.length_a   1.000
_cell.length_b   1.000
_cell.length_c   1.000
_cell.angle_alpha   90.00
_cell.angle_beta   90.00
_cell.angle_gamma   90.00
#
_symmetry.space_group_name_H-M   'P 1'
#
loop_
_entity.id
_entity.type
_entity.pdbx_description
1 polymer ?
#
loop_
_entity_poly.entity_id
_entity_poly.type
_entity_poly.pdbx_seq_one_letter_code
_entity_poly.pdbx_strand_id
1 'polypeptide(L)' 'YLTNGGRAIPIAVVLHADTRTEAGVWGPRPAPLQAIHQDLKAREIPFKEVITTVNAWYDADAGGTTQRELLALVAGLA' A
#
# COMPACT_ATOMS: atom_id res chain seq x y z
N TYR A 1 3.20 7.63 -10.24
CA TYR A 1 2.27 6.80 -9.45
C TYR A 1 1.30 7.68 -8.71
N LEU A 2 0.06 7.78 -9.21
CA LEU A 2 -1.06 8.41 -8.50
C LEU A 2 -1.99 7.31 -8.00
N THR A 3 -2.45 7.42 -6.77
CA THR A 3 -3.51 6.57 -6.21
C THR A 3 -4.79 7.39 -6.23
N ASN A 4 -5.73 7.04 -7.12
CA ASN A 4 -7.00 7.76 -7.30
C ASN A 4 -6.78 9.28 -7.52
N GLY A 5 -5.82 9.64 -8.37
CA GLY A 5 -5.45 11.03 -8.65
C GLY A 5 -4.59 11.72 -7.57
N GLY A 6 -4.48 11.13 -6.37
CA GLY A 6 -3.66 11.64 -5.27
C GLY A 6 -2.26 11.03 -5.22
N ARG A 7 -1.31 11.72 -4.58
CA ARG A 7 -0.01 11.15 -4.22
C ARG A 7 -0.12 10.47 -2.85
N ALA A 8 0.03 9.15 -2.81
CA ALA A 8 0.03 8.37 -1.58
C ALA A 8 1.32 7.57 -1.49
N ILE A 9 1.85 7.44 -0.27
CA ILE A 9 3.11 6.73 0.03
C ILE A 9 2.87 5.72 1.17
N PRO A 10 3.70 4.68 1.29
CA PRO A 10 4.81 4.30 0.39
C PRO A 10 4.37 3.63 -0.93
N ILE A 11 5.12 3.85 -2.02
CA ILE A 11 5.00 3.10 -3.29
C ILE A 11 6.35 2.42 -3.55
N ALA A 12 6.32 1.12 -3.86
CA ALA A 12 7.47 0.39 -4.35
C ALA A 12 7.31 0.11 -5.84
N VAL A 13 8.35 0.41 -6.62
CA VAL A 13 8.39 0.19 -8.07
C VAL A 13 9.56 -0.75 -8.35
N VAL A 14 9.27 -1.88 -8.98
CA VAL A 14 10.27 -2.85 -9.43
C VAL A 14 10.54 -2.61 -10.90
N LEU A 15 11.82 -2.49 -11.27
CA LEU A 15 12.26 -2.26 -12.64
C LEU A 15 13.12 -3.43 -13.11
N HIS A 16 13.02 -3.78 -14.39
CA HIS A 16 14.02 -4.63 -15.04
C HIS A 16 15.36 -3.90 -15.07
N ALA A 17 16.43 -4.57 -14.62
CA ALA A 17 17.73 -3.92 -14.44
C ALA A 17 18.30 -3.33 -15.75
N ASP A 18 18.14 -4.05 -16.86
CA ASP A 18 18.77 -3.70 -18.14
C ASP A 18 18.00 -2.59 -18.88
N THR A 19 16.67 -2.69 -18.90
CA THR A 19 15.80 -1.80 -19.69
C THR A 19 15.24 -0.64 -18.87
N ARG A 20 15.28 -0.74 -17.52
CA ARG A 20 14.58 0.14 -16.58
C ARG A 20 13.07 0.23 -16.82
N THR A 21 12.50 -0.74 -17.54
CA THR A 21 11.05 -0.83 -17.72
C THR A 21 10.41 -1.35 -16.44
N GLU A 22 9.19 -0.91 -16.15
CA GLU A 22 8.42 -1.35 -14.99
C GLU A 22 8.13 -2.85 -15.08
N ALA A 23 8.54 -3.60 -14.06
CA ALA A 23 8.24 -5.01 -13.87
C ALA A 23 7.02 -5.20 -12.95
N GLY A 24 6.86 -4.31 -11.96
CA GLY A 24 5.73 -4.36 -11.05
C GLY A 24 5.69 -3.19 -10.07
N VAL A 25 4.54 -2.99 -9.44
CA VAL A 25 4.30 -1.88 -8.51
C VAL A 25 3.51 -2.39 -7.31
N TRP A 26 3.88 -1.92 -6.12
CA TRP A 26 3.16 -2.15 -4.88
C TRP A 26 2.86 -0.82 -4.17
N GLY A 27 1.71 -0.78 -3.47
CA GLY A 27 1.30 0.33 -2.62
C GLY A 27 -0.01 1.01 -3.04
N PRO A 28 -0.44 2.08 -2.34
CA PRO A 28 0.32 2.85 -1.35
C PRO A 28 0.35 2.25 0.07
N ARG A 29 -0.45 1.21 0.31
CA ARG A 29 -0.61 0.51 1.59
C ARG A 29 -0.89 -0.96 1.28
N PRO A 30 -0.77 -1.86 2.27
CA PRO A 30 -1.35 -3.19 2.17
C PRO A 30 -2.80 -3.13 1.67
N ALA A 31 -3.19 -4.04 0.78
CA ALA A 31 -4.50 -4.01 0.14
C ALA A 31 -5.67 -3.99 1.16
N PRO A 32 -5.65 -4.76 2.25
CA PRO A 32 -6.70 -4.68 3.28
C PRO A 32 -6.76 -3.31 3.96
N LEU A 33 -5.60 -2.73 4.29
CA LEU A 33 -5.53 -1.41 4.91
C LEU A 33 -5.96 -0.30 3.95
N GLN A 34 -5.67 -0.45 2.66
CA GLN A 34 -6.12 0.49 1.65
C GLN A 34 -7.66 0.50 1.53
N ALA A 35 -8.31 -0.66 1.62
CA ALA A 35 -9.76 -0.76 1.66
C ALA A 35 -10.35 -0.09 2.91
N ILE A 36 -9.76 -0.34 4.09
CA ILE A 36 -10.15 0.33 5.35
C ILE A 36 -10.01 1.86 5.22
N HIS A 37 -8.89 2.34 4.69
CA HIS A 37 -8.65 3.77 4.50
C HIS A 37 -9.69 4.41 3.56
N GLN A 38 -10.10 3.70 2.51
CA GLN A 38 -11.12 4.16 1.57
C GLN A 38 -12.50 4.23 2.21
N ASP A 39 -12.90 3.23 3.01
CA ASP A 39 -14.15 3.23 3.78
C ASP A 39 -14.22 4.43 4.75
N LEU A 40 -13.16 4.63 5.55
CA LEU A 40 -13.09 5.73 6.50
C LEU A 40 -13.20 7.09 5.80
N LYS A 41 -12.60 7.23 4.61
CA LYS A 41 -12.73 8.44 3.79
C LYS A 41 -14.13 8.63 3.25
N ALA A 42 -14.78 7.58 2.75
CA ALA A 42 -16.13 7.64 2.21
C ALA A 42 -17.16 8.02 3.29
N ARG A 43 -16.88 7.67 4.55
CA ARG A 43 -17.69 8.01 5.73
C ARG A 43 -17.36 9.37 6.34
N GLU A 44 -16.48 10.15 5.70
CA GLU A 44 -16.04 11.48 6.15
C GLU A 44 -15.52 11.50 7.59
N ILE A 45 -14.88 10.40 8.00
CA ILE A 45 -14.31 10.27 9.35
C ILE A 45 -13.26 11.36 9.57
N PRO A 46 -13.23 12.02 10.75
CA PRO A 46 -12.23 13.02 11.06
C PRO A 46 -10.82 12.50 10.81
N PHE A 47 -9.99 13.29 10.13
CA PHE A 47 -8.64 12.86 9.69
C PHE A 47 -7.78 12.29 10.82
N LYS A 48 -7.92 12.82 12.05
CA LYS A 48 -7.24 12.30 13.24
C LYS A 48 -7.61 10.85 13.55
N GLU A 49 -8.89 10.49 13.45
CA GLU A 49 -9.38 9.13 13.67
C GLU A 49 -8.94 8.18 12.55
N VAL A 50 -8.86 8.67 11.31
CA VAL A 50 -8.28 7.92 10.20
C VAL A 50 -6.83 7.54 10.50
N ILE A 51 -6.02 8.50 10.95
CA ILE A 51 -4.62 8.25 11.32
C ILE A 51 -4.54 7.23 12.46
N THR A 52 -5.32 7.41 13.52
CA THR A 52 -5.33 6.47 14.67
C THR A 52 -5.67 5.05 14.23
N THR A 53 -6.69 4.89 13.38
CA THR A 53 -7.12 3.57 12.88
C THR A 53 -6.04 2.93 12.01
N VAL A 54 -5.44 3.71 11.10
CA VAL A 54 -4.39 3.23 10.20
C VAL A 54 -3.14 2.80 10.97
N ASN A 55 -2.72 3.57 11.98
CA ASN A 55 -1.56 3.24 12.80
C ASN A 55 -1.82 1.99 13.65
N ALA A 56 -2.98 1.90 14.31
CA ALA A 56 -3.36 0.73 15.10
C ALA A 56 -3.40 -0.55 14.24
N TRP A 57 -3.82 -0.45 12.98
CA TRP A 57 -3.77 -1.57 12.05
C TRP A 57 -2.33 -2.01 11.77
N TYR A 58 -1.41 -1.08 11.53
CA TYR A 58 -0.01 -1.44 11.30
C TYR A 58 0.65 -2.06 12.54
N ASP A 59 0.34 -1.54 13.73
CA ASP A 59 0.82 -2.10 15.00
C ASP A 59 0.32 -3.54 15.19
N ALA A 60 -0.93 -3.82 14.82
CA ALA A 60 -1.51 -5.15 14.90
C ALA A 60 -1.00 -6.12 13.82
N ASP A 61 -0.80 -5.66 12.58
CA ASP A 61 -0.29 -6.46 11.46
C ASP A 61 1.21 -6.77 11.60
N ALA A 62 1.94 -5.92 12.33
CA ALA A 62 3.39 -6.00 12.52
C ALA A 62 4.18 -6.15 11.20
N GLY A 63 3.66 -5.59 10.11
CA GLY A 63 4.25 -5.63 8.77
C GLY A 63 4.08 -6.95 8.02
N GLY A 64 3.38 -7.94 8.59
CA GLY A 64 3.20 -9.26 7.99
C GLY A 64 2.51 -9.21 6.62
N THR A 65 1.48 -8.37 6.46
CA THR A 65 0.79 -8.25 5.18
C THR A 65 1.65 -7.54 4.14
N THR A 66 2.35 -6.47 4.51
CA THR A 66 3.32 -5.79 3.63
C THR A 66 4.36 -6.77 3.09
N GLN A 67 4.96 -7.59 3.95
CA GLN A 67 5.97 -8.58 3.55
C GLN A 67 5.38 -9.64 2.62
N ARG A 68 4.20 -10.18 2.93
CA ARG A 68 3.53 -11.17 2.07
C ARG A 68 3.22 -10.62 0.69
N GLU A 69 2.68 -9.41 0.60
CA GLU A 69 2.35 -8.78 -0.68
C GLU A 69 3.60 -8.48 -1.51
N LEU A 70 4.67 -7.99 -0.90
CA LEU A 70 5.95 -7.76 -1.59
C LEU A 70 6.60 -9.08 -2.05
N LEU A 71 6.57 -10.13 -1.22
CA LEU A 71 7.08 -11.44 -1.61
C LEU A 71 6.27 -12.03 -2.77
N ALA A 72 4.94 -11.92 -2.72
CA ALA A 72 4.07 -12.37 -3.79
C ALA A 72 4.33 -11.59 -5.09
N LEU A 73 4.54 -10.27 -4.99
CA LEU A 73 4.92 -9.44 -6.14
C LEU A 73 6.22 -9.98 -6.75
N VAL A 74 7.29 -10.08 -5.97
CA VAL A 74 8.61 -10.52 -6.48
C VAL A 74 8.57 -11.95 -7.01
N ALA A 75 7.87 -12.87 -6.34
CA ALA A 75 7.72 -14.25 -6.80
C ALA A 75 6.98 -14.34 -8.15
N GLY A 76 6.06 -13.41 -8.43
CA GLY A 76 5.37 -13.32 -9.72
C GLY A 76 6.19 -12.69 -10.85
N LEU A 77 7.39 -12.19 -10.56
CA LEU A 77 8.31 -11.62 -11.56
C LEU A 77 9.41 -12.59 -12.01
N ALA A 78 9.43 -13.80 -11.44
CA ALA A 78 10.38 -14.87 -11.77
C ALA A 78 10.05 -15.57 -13.09
#